data_AF-A0AAX0ITR8-F1
#
_entry.id   AF-A0AAX0ITR8-F1
#
_cell.length_a   1.000
_cell.length_b   1.000
_cell.length_c   1.000
_cell.angle_alpha   90.00
_cell.angle_beta   90.00
_cell.angle_gamma   90.00
#
_symmetry.space_group_name_H-M   'P 1'
#
loop_
_entity.id
_entity.type
_entity.pdbx_description
1 polymer ?
#
loop_
_entity_poly.entity_id
_entity_poly.type
_entity_poly.pdbx_seq_one_letter_code
_entity_poly.pdbx_strand_id
1 'polypeptide(L)'
;MKEYKISYFRLSLVLLGYLIYNLVYYMLDYSGGYAFFIVWPIFFLSLAMIVLGNILLFRDIVKLRATYEKNKMIQVTSMIQVISASIGLCFQLTNLSAGILWPINYVEHYPLLVGTSIIYSVIFIIGVIQKRAIEQQEKLSSVFSLVFGFSVVLLCNFLLFTNSKASVFDSNKLYVEEFKDFGFTGKVEVREKTQLIEPYVGSRTSLHYDEKLSDGSYFWELIDVVEVRSGTHVTKLDDQLVEEISKYLETDEENELFDKVKKQEFQFVLFLYKDLIRKRNIDTELIDKVNNAVGFKLVEKYGLSLYPKNPPEFYSLIIKNALKNRANGDTEVAGFYNIDVLNKAMIAHFGYVNYLEFDQFLKDKNASRVDYLKKILSEIPSGTLEDGTYKFTGTTKVDGKDQLVTVTMVIENGSSHFEPDEMRNP
;
A
#
# COMPACT_ATOMS: atom_id res chain seq x y z
N MET A 1 -52.26 5.51 -36.91
CA MET A 1 -51.19 5.98 -35.99
C MET A 1 -49.84 5.71 -36.63
N LYS A 2 -48.88 6.65 -36.58
CA LYS A 2 -47.53 6.40 -37.11
C LYS A 2 -46.86 5.32 -36.27
N GLU A 3 -46.31 4.28 -36.91
CA GLU A 3 -45.52 3.26 -36.24
C GLU A 3 -44.33 3.87 -35.49
N TYR A 4 -44.13 3.42 -34.25
CA TYR A 4 -43.02 3.87 -33.44
C TYR A 4 -41.71 3.24 -33.94
N LYS A 5 -40.74 4.06 -34.34
CA LYS A 5 -39.48 3.59 -34.93
C LYS A 5 -38.37 3.42 -33.89
N ILE A 6 -37.78 2.23 -33.87
CA ILE A 6 -36.61 1.92 -33.04
C ILE A 6 -35.38 2.62 -33.62
N SER A 7 -34.65 3.34 -32.76
CA SER A 7 -33.46 4.11 -33.14
C SER A 7 -32.22 3.51 -32.49
N TYR A 8 -31.32 2.97 -33.32
CA TYR A 8 -30.06 2.38 -32.86
C TYR A 8 -29.16 3.42 -32.19
N PHE A 9 -29.14 4.64 -32.72
CA PHE A 9 -28.40 5.76 -32.11
C PHE A 9 -28.84 6.05 -30.66
N ARG A 10 -30.15 6.07 -30.41
CA ARG A 10 -30.68 6.30 -29.05
C ARG A 10 -30.35 5.14 -28.11
N LEU A 11 -30.37 3.90 -28.61
CA LEU A 11 -29.99 2.71 -27.83
C LEU A 11 -28.50 2.70 -27.46
N SER A 12 -27.62 3.25 -28.31
CA SER A 12 -26.18 3.30 -28.06
C SER A 12 -25.73 4.56 -27.29
N LEU A 13 -26.63 5.50 -27.01
CA LEU A 13 -26.26 6.84 -26.52
C LEU A 13 -25.59 6.81 -25.14
N VAL A 14 -26.04 5.93 -24.24
CA VAL A 14 -25.44 5.75 -22.91
C VAL A 14 -24.01 5.22 -23.03
N LEU A 15 -23.79 4.18 -23.85
CA LEU A 15 -22.45 3.62 -24.11
C LEU A 15 -21.52 4.66 -24.74
N LEU A 16 -22.02 5.42 -25.73
CA LEU A 16 -21.25 6.50 -26.35
C LEU A 16 -20.87 7.59 -25.33
N GLY A 17 -21.81 7.93 -24.43
CA GLY A 17 -21.57 8.83 -23.30
C GLY A 17 -20.42 8.35 -22.43
N TYR A 18 -20.46 7.08 -21.98
CA TYR A 18 -19.39 6.48 -21.18
C TYR A 18 -18.07 6.36 -21.91
N LEU A 19 -18.08 6.06 -23.21
CA LEU A 19 -16.87 6.01 -24.03
C LEU A 19 -16.15 7.36 -24.04
N ILE A 20 -16.88 8.42 -24.37
CA ILE A 20 -16.31 9.77 -24.44
C ILE A 20 -15.91 10.25 -23.05
N TYR A 21 -16.76 10.02 -22.03
CA TYR A 21 -16.46 10.37 -20.65
C TYR A 21 -15.15 9.75 -20.19
N ASN A 22 -14.95 8.43 -20.38
CA ASN A 22 -13.75 7.76 -19.94
C ASN A 22 -12.50 8.14 -20.75
N LEU A 23 -12.64 8.45 -22.04
CA LEU A 23 -11.52 8.95 -22.86
C LEU A 23 -11.08 10.35 -22.43
N VAL A 24 -12.03 11.22 -22.08
CA VAL A 24 -11.75 12.54 -21.51
C VAL A 24 -11.18 12.40 -20.10
N TYR A 25 -11.77 11.54 -19.28
CA TYR A 25 -11.30 11.26 -17.92
C TYR A 25 -9.85 10.78 -17.92
N TYR A 26 -9.48 9.89 -18.85
CA TYR A 26 -8.10 9.46 -19.04
C TYR A 26 -7.15 10.64 -19.28
N MET A 27 -7.53 11.61 -20.12
CA MET A 27 -6.70 12.81 -20.34
C MET A 27 -6.63 13.69 -19.10
N LEU A 28 -7.73 13.83 -18.36
CA LEU A 28 -7.76 14.60 -17.11
C LEU A 28 -6.84 13.98 -16.07
N ASP A 29 -6.95 12.67 -15.88
CA ASP A 29 -6.15 11.89 -14.95
C ASP A 29 -4.65 11.99 -15.29
N TYR A 30 -4.30 11.75 -16.55
CA TYR A 30 -2.90 11.79 -16.98
C TYR A 30 -2.27 13.20 -16.90
N SER A 31 -3.07 14.24 -17.13
CA SER A 31 -2.61 15.63 -17.15
C SER A 31 -2.61 16.31 -15.79
N GLY A 32 -2.96 15.63 -14.70
CA GLY A 32 -3.03 16.30 -13.41
C GLY A 32 -4.26 17.22 -13.25
N GLY A 33 -5.30 17.02 -14.06
CA GLY A 33 -6.46 17.91 -14.19
C GLY A 33 -6.27 19.10 -15.12
N TYR A 34 -5.03 19.42 -15.57
CA TYR A 34 -4.77 20.58 -16.42
C TYR A 34 -5.44 20.50 -17.80
N ALA A 35 -5.67 19.30 -18.33
CA ALA A 35 -6.38 19.15 -19.60
C ALA A 35 -7.83 19.66 -19.54
N PHE A 36 -8.41 19.83 -18.33
CA PHE A 36 -9.79 20.28 -18.17
C PHE A 36 -10.08 21.60 -18.88
N PHE A 37 -9.13 22.55 -18.86
CA PHE A 37 -9.28 23.83 -19.55
C PHE A 37 -9.51 23.69 -21.06
N ILE A 38 -9.11 22.57 -21.65
CA ILE A 38 -9.27 22.27 -23.08
C ILE A 38 -10.49 21.37 -23.31
N VAL A 39 -10.65 20.32 -22.50
CA VAL A 39 -11.61 19.24 -22.76
C VAL A 39 -12.96 19.39 -22.07
N TRP A 40 -13.16 20.41 -21.22
CA TRP A 40 -14.41 20.61 -20.48
C TRP A 40 -15.69 20.60 -21.34
N PRO A 41 -15.75 21.12 -22.59
CA PRO A 41 -16.98 21.07 -23.36
C PRO A 41 -17.36 19.62 -23.74
N ILE A 42 -16.35 18.81 -24.07
CA ILE A 42 -16.52 17.39 -24.40
C ILE A 42 -16.90 16.60 -23.15
N PHE A 43 -16.31 16.96 -22.01
CA PHE A 43 -16.67 16.39 -20.71
C PHE A 43 -18.16 16.60 -20.39
N PHE A 44 -18.69 17.82 -20.42
CA PHE A 44 -20.11 18.06 -20.15
C PHE A 44 -21.04 17.48 -21.22
N LEU A 45 -20.61 17.44 -22.48
CA LEU A 45 -21.34 16.74 -23.54
C LEU A 45 -21.51 15.25 -23.21
N SER A 46 -20.47 14.60 -22.68
CA SER A 46 -20.53 13.20 -22.28
C SER A 46 -21.54 12.97 -21.15
N LEU A 47 -21.57 13.84 -20.14
CA LEU A 47 -22.55 13.80 -19.05
C LEU A 47 -23.98 13.95 -19.59
N ALA A 48 -24.20 14.92 -20.48
CA ALA A 48 -25.48 15.13 -21.11
C ALA A 48 -25.93 13.89 -21.92
N MET A 49 -25.01 13.23 -22.64
CA MET A 49 -25.31 11.99 -23.37
C MET A 49 -25.68 10.83 -22.44
N ILE A 50 -25.02 10.69 -21.29
CA ILE A 50 -25.35 9.66 -20.29
C ILE A 50 -26.77 9.90 -19.73
N VAL A 51 -27.06 11.11 -19.27
CA VAL A 51 -28.35 11.46 -18.67
C VAL A 51 -29.49 11.37 -19.69
N LEU A 52 -29.32 12.02 -20.84
CA LEU A 52 -30.33 11.99 -21.91
C LEU A 52 -30.49 10.59 -22.49
N GLY A 53 -29.40 9.83 -22.60
CA GLY A 53 -29.41 8.43 -23.05
C GLY A 53 -30.33 7.58 -22.19
N ASN A 54 -30.18 7.64 -20.87
CA ASN A 54 -31.05 6.91 -19.93
C ASN A 54 -32.52 7.32 -20.11
N ILE A 55 -32.82 8.62 -20.12
CA ILE A 55 -34.20 9.15 -20.25
C ILE A 55 -34.84 8.68 -21.56
N LEU A 56 -34.11 8.81 -22.68
CA LEU A 56 -34.59 8.40 -23.99
C LEU A 56 -34.80 6.89 -24.06
N LEU A 57 -33.89 6.10 -23.48
CA LEU A 57 -33.97 4.64 -23.47
C LEU A 57 -35.24 4.15 -22.76
N PHE A 58 -35.50 4.61 -21.52
CA PHE A 58 -36.73 4.25 -20.80
C PHE A 58 -37.99 4.67 -21.56
N ARG A 59 -38.03 5.92 -22.04
CA ARG A 59 -39.16 6.42 -22.82
C ARG A 59 -39.41 5.56 -24.06
N ASP A 60 -38.35 5.20 -24.77
CA ASP A 60 -38.43 4.47 -26.02
C ASP A 60 -38.90 3.02 -25.80
N ILE A 61 -38.42 2.36 -24.74
CA ILE A 61 -38.88 1.01 -24.35
C ILE A 61 -40.37 1.02 -23.98
N VAL A 62 -40.80 1.97 -23.15
CA VAL A 62 -42.21 2.10 -22.73
C VAL A 62 -43.12 2.38 -23.93
N LYS A 63 -42.72 3.30 -24.82
CA LYS A 63 -43.48 3.59 -26.04
C LYS A 63 -43.55 2.41 -27.00
N LEU A 64 -42.45 1.67 -27.16
CA LEU A 64 -42.44 0.46 -27.99
C LEU A 64 -43.41 -0.58 -27.45
N ARG A 65 -43.36 -0.83 -26.14
CA ARG A 65 -44.26 -1.75 -25.44
C ARG A 65 -45.73 -1.35 -25.61
N ALA A 66 -46.07 -0.08 -25.46
CA ALA A 66 -47.44 0.40 -25.63
C ALA A 66 -47.93 0.31 -27.08
N THR A 67 -47.05 0.59 -28.05
CA THR A 67 -47.40 0.56 -29.49
C THR A 67 -47.66 -0.87 -29.96
N TYR A 68 -46.91 -1.84 -29.46
CA TYR A 68 -46.98 -3.25 -29.85
C TYR A 68 -47.53 -4.13 -28.72
N GLU A 69 -48.64 -3.70 -28.10
CA GLU A 69 -49.27 -4.39 -26.96
C GLU A 69 -49.60 -5.87 -27.26
N LYS A 70 -50.07 -6.14 -28.48
CA LYS A 70 -50.47 -7.49 -28.91
C LYS A 70 -49.29 -8.41 -29.27
N ASN A 71 -48.08 -7.88 -29.43
CA ASN A 71 -46.92 -8.68 -29.81
C ASN A 71 -46.21 -9.20 -28.56
N LYS A 72 -46.44 -10.49 -28.23
CA LYS A 72 -45.89 -11.15 -27.04
C LYS A 72 -44.36 -11.08 -26.97
N MET A 73 -43.67 -11.20 -28.11
CA MET A 73 -42.20 -11.10 -28.15
C MET A 73 -41.74 -9.69 -27.75
N ILE A 74 -42.36 -8.65 -28.29
CA ILE A 74 -42.02 -7.25 -27.97
C ILE A 74 -42.34 -6.94 -26.51
N GLN A 75 -43.45 -7.45 -25.96
CA GLN A 75 -43.77 -7.30 -24.53
C GLN A 75 -42.67 -7.87 -23.63
N VAL A 76 -42.27 -9.12 -23.86
CA VAL A 76 -41.27 -9.81 -23.03
C VAL A 76 -39.90 -9.15 -23.15
N THR A 77 -39.45 -8.89 -24.38
CA THR A 77 -38.14 -8.27 -24.62
C THR A 77 -38.07 -6.84 -24.09
N SER A 78 -39.15 -6.05 -24.19
CA SER A 78 -39.22 -4.72 -23.58
C SER A 78 -39.16 -4.80 -22.06
N MET A 79 -39.80 -5.79 -21.44
CA MET A 79 -39.74 -5.98 -19.99
C MET A 79 -38.31 -6.31 -19.53
N ILE A 80 -37.61 -7.20 -20.26
CA ILE A 80 -36.19 -7.49 -20.02
C ILE A 80 -35.36 -6.20 -20.14
N GLN A 81 -35.57 -5.40 -21.18
CA GLN A 81 -34.84 -4.13 -21.35
C GLN A 81 -35.12 -3.13 -20.22
N VAL A 82 -36.35 -3.02 -19.70
CA VAL A 82 -36.64 -2.15 -18.54
C VAL A 82 -35.87 -2.62 -17.31
N ILE A 83 -35.87 -3.92 -17.03
CA ILE A 83 -35.14 -4.49 -15.88
C ILE A 83 -33.63 -4.24 -16.05
N SER A 84 -33.07 -4.56 -17.22
CA SER A 84 -31.66 -4.31 -17.54
C SER A 84 -31.31 -2.83 -17.43
N ALA A 85 -32.14 -1.93 -17.96
CA ALA A 85 -31.92 -0.48 -17.87
C ALA A 85 -31.95 0.02 -16.43
N SER A 86 -32.82 -0.56 -15.59
CA SER A 86 -32.91 -0.22 -14.16
C SER A 86 -31.66 -0.65 -13.41
N ILE A 87 -31.19 -1.88 -13.61
CA ILE A 87 -29.94 -2.37 -13.01
C ILE A 87 -28.76 -1.53 -13.51
N GLY A 88 -28.69 -1.28 -14.81
CA GLY A 88 -27.67 -0.45 -15.42
C GLY A 88 -27.69 0.99 -14.89
N LEU A 89 -28.85 1.55 -14.58
CA LEU A 89 -28.96 2.86 -13.94
C LEU A 89 -28.46 2.82 -12.49
N CYS A 90 -28.81 1.78 -11.72
CA CYS A 90 -28.31 1.61 -10.34
C CYS A 90 -26.77 1.58 -10.30
N PHE A 91 -26.11 0.89 -11.24
CA PHE A 91 -24.63 0.88 -11.31
C PHE A 91 -24.07 2.28 -11.54
N GLN A 92 -24.68 3.08 -12.42
CA GLN A 92 -24.24 4.45 -12.71
C GLN A 92 -24.44 5.39 -11.52
N LEU A 93 -25.45 5.14 -10.70
CA LEU A 93 -25.78 5.95 -9.51
C LEU A 93 -24.98 5.56 -8.27
N THR A 94 -24.06 4.58 -8.35
CA THR A 94 -23.27 4.14 -7.19
C THR A 94 -22.53 5.30 -6.54
N ASN A 95 -21.89 6.18 -7.33
CA ASN A 95 -21.19 7.35 -6.82
C ASN A 95 -22.09 8.35 -6.09
N LEU A 96 -23.32 8.53 -6.55
CA LEU A 96 -24.29 9.42 -5.91
C LEU A 96 -24.62 8.96 -4.48
N SER A 97 -24.63 7.64 -4.23
CA SER A 97 -24.85 7.11 -2.88
C SER A 97 -23.68 7.40 -1.92
N ALA A 98 -22.49 7.65 -2.45
CA ALA A 98 -21.29 8.07 -1.71
C ALA A 98 -21.13 9.60 -1.63
N GLY A 99 -22.13 10.37 -2.11
CA GLY A 99 -22.06 11.85 -2.15
C GLY A 99 -21.22 12.40 -3.30
N ILE A 100 -20.78 11.55 -4.23
CA ILE A 100 -19.95 11.93 -5.38
C ILE A 100 -20.87 12.12 -6.61
N LEU A 101 -20.86 13.33 -7.19
CA LEU A 101 -21.74 13.69 -8.32
C LEU A 101 -21.20 13.24 -9.69
N TRP A 102 -20.04 12.57 -9.72
CA TRP A 102 -19.38 12.15 -10.95
C TRP A 102 -19.80 10.74 -11.38
N PRO A 103 -19.96 10.47 -12.69
CA PRO A 103 -20.21 9.11 -13.18
C PRO A 103 -19.07 8.14 -12.82
N ILE A 104 -19.41 6.85 -12.80
CA ILE A 104 -18.44 5.77 -12.67
C ILE A 104 -17.38 5.85 -13.79
N ASN A 105 -16.13 5.59 -13.46
CA ASN A 105 -14.98 5.69 -14.36
C ASN A 105 -14.13 4.40 -14.32
N TYR A 106 -13.21 4.24 -15.29
CA TYR A 106 -12.39 3.03 -15.40
C TYR A 106 -11.30 2.93 -14.32
N VAL A 107 -10.94 4.02 -13.64
CA VAL A 107 -9.88 4.05 -12.62
C VAL A 107 -10.40 3.49 -11.31
N GLU A 108 -11.48 4.08 -10.80
CA GLU A 108 -12.01 3.80 -9.46
C GLU A 108 -13.10 2.72 -9.49
N HIS A 109 -13.81 2.57 -10.62
CA HIS A 109 -15.05 1.79 -10.70
C HIS A 109 -15.02 0.74 -11.81
N TYR A 110 -13.84 0.20 -12.12
CA TYR A 110 -13.63 -0.71 -13.25
C TYR A 110 -14.67 -1.86 -13.32
N PRO A 111 -14.95 -2.63 -12.24
CA PRO A 111 -15.94 -3.71 -12.30
C PRO A 111 -17.37 -3.22 -12.62
N LEU A 112 -17.77 -2.08 -12.04
CA LEU A 112 -19.09 -1.48 -12.28
C LEU A 112 -19.22 -0.95 -13.71
N LEU A 113 -18.13 -0.39 -14.27
CA LEU A 113 -18.11 0.10 -15.65
C LEU A 113 -18.16 -1.05 -16.67
N VAL A 114 -17.49 -2.17 -16.39
CA VAL A 114 -17.61 -3.41 -17.16
C VAL A 114 -19.04 -3.93 -17.12
N GLY A 115 -19.63 -4.04 -15.92
CA GLY A 115 -21.02 -4.47 -15.75
C GLY A 115 -22.01 -3.57 -16.51
N THR A 116 -21.84 -2.25 -16.41
CA THR A 116 -22.64 -1.26 -17.13
C THR A 116 -22.52 -1.48 -18.64
N SER A 117 -21.30 -1.65 -19.16
CA SER A 117 -21.07 -1.83 -20.59
C SER A 117 -21.71 -3.10 -21.14
N ILE A 118 -21.66 -4.20 -20.40
CA ILE A 118 -22.32 -5.46 -20.76
C ILE A 118 -23.84 -5.27 -20.80
N ILE A 119 -24.43 -4.65 -19.77
CA ILE A 119 -25.88 -4.44 -19.67
C ILE A 119 -26.40 -3.62 -20.86
N TYR A 120 -25.76 -2.49 -21.17
CA TYR A 120 -26.21 -1.66 -22.30
C TYR A 120 -25.95 -2.29 -23.66
N SER A 121 -24.93 -3.15 -23.78
CA SER A 121 -24.72 -3.98 -24.98
C SER A 121 -25.86 -4.98 -25.18
N VAL A 122 -26.33 -5.63 -24.11
CA VAL A 122 -27.51 -6.53 -24.15
C VAL A 122 -28.77 -5.76 -24.56
N ILE A 123 -29.01 -4.58 -23.98
CA ILE A 123 -30.16 -3.73 -24.34
C ILE A 123 -30.14 -3.37 -25.83
N PHE A 124 -28.96 -3.03 -26.37
CA PHE A 124 -28.77 -2.74 -27.78
C PHE A 124 -29.11 -3.95 -28.67
N ILE A 125 -28.58 -5.14 -28.33
CA ILE A 125 -28.84 -6.39 -29.07
C ILE A 125 -30.34 -6.71 -29.08
N ILE A 126 -31.03 -6.59 -27.94
CA ILE A 126 -32.48 -6.79 -27.86
C ILE A 126 -33.21 -5.81 -28.79
N GLY A 127 -32.78 -4.54 -28.83
CA GLY A 127 -33.36 -3.54 -29.74
C GLY A 127 -33.18 -3.88 -31.23
N VAL A 128 -32.04 -4.47 -31.61
CA VAL A 128 -31.80 -4.99 -32.98
C VAL A 128 -32.76 -6.13 -33.30
N ILE A 129 -32.92 -7.08 -32.37
CA ILE A 129 -33.84 -8.22 -32.53
C ILE A 129 -35.29 -7.73 -32.68
N GLN A 130 -35.73 -6.80 -31.81
CA GLN A 130 -37.06 -6.22 -31.86
C GLN A 130 -37.33 -5.49 -33.19
N LYS A 131 -36.37 -4.73 -33.70
CA LYS A 131 -36.56 -3.98 -34.95
C LYS A 131 -36.70 -4.89 -36.16
N ARG A 132 -35.94 -6.00 -36.21
CA ARG A 132 -36.08 -7.04 -37.24
C ARG A 132 -37.44 -7.73 -37.15
N ALA A 133 -37.90 -8.05 -35.95
CA ALA A 133 -39.18 -8.73 -35.73
C ALA A 133 -40.43 -7.90 -36.12
N ILE A 134 -40.28 -6.58 -36.23
CA ILE A 134 -41.36 -5.66 -36.62
C ILE A 134 -41.31 -5.34 -38.13
N GLU A 135 -40.38 -5.95 -38.89
CA GLU A 135 -40.21 -5.72 -40.34
C GLU A 135 -40.13 -4.23 -40.74
N GLN A 136 -39.57 -3.38 -39.87
CA GLN A 136 -39.44 -1.96 -40.18
C GLN A 136 -38.50 -1.77 -41.38
N GLN A 137 -39.07 -1.33 -42.51
CA GLN A 137 -38.36 -1.11 -43.77
C GLN A 137 -37.00 -0.42 -43.55
N GLU A 138 -35.91 -1.14 -43.83
CA GLU A 138 -34.56 -0.63 -43.58
C GLU A 138 -34.20 0.43 -44.63
N LYS A 139 -34.40 1.70 -44.27
CA LYS A 139 -33.77 2.81 -44.99
C LYS A 139 -32.26 2.74 -44.82
N LEU A 140 -31.50 3.24 -45.79
CA LEU A 140 -30.03 3.35 -45.72
C LEU A 140 -29.54 3.98 -44.39
N SER A 141 -30.26 4.99 -43.88
CA SER A 141 -29.97 5.63 -42.58
C SER A 141 -30.09 4.67 -41.37
N SER A 142 -30.98 3.67 -41.46
CA SER A 142 -31.15 2.63 -40.43
C SER A 142 -29.92 1.72 -40.39
N VAL A 143 -29.38 1.35 -41.55
CA VAL A 143 -28.17 0.52 -41.67
C VAL A 143 -26.96 1.26 -41.11
N PHE A 144 -26.75 2.53 -41.48
CA PHE A 144 -25.67 3.34 -40.91
C PHE A 144 -25.78 3.46 -39.39
N SER A 145 -26.97 3.70 -38.85
CA SER A 145 -27.16 3.77 -37.40
C SER A 145 -26.92 2.44 -36.68
N LEU A 146 -27.15 1.30 -37.36
CA LEU A 146 -26.84 -0.03 -36.83
C LEU A 146 -25.34 -0.26 -36.77
N VAL A 147 -24.63 0.03 -37.86
CA VAL A 147 -23.16 -0.08 -37.93
C VAL A 147 -22.52 0.80 -36.86
N PHE A 148 -22.96 2.06 -36.75
CA PHE A 148 -22.49 2.97 -35.72
C PHE A 148 -22.70 2.41 -34.30
N GLY A 149 -23.91 1.96 -33.98
CA GLY A 149 -24.20 1.41 -32.66
C GLY A 149 -23.36 0.16 -32.34
N PHE A 150 -23.15 -0.71 -33.32
CA PHE A 150 -22.29 -1.88 -33.18
C PHE A 150 -20.81 -1.50 -32.96
N SER A 151 -20.31 -0.50 -33.70
CA SER A 151 -18.96 0.04 -33.48
C SER A 151 -18.80 0.60 -32.06
N VAL A 152 -19.78 1.36 -31.56
CA VAL A 152 -19.76 1.89 -30.18
C VAL A 152 -19.69 0.75 -29.17
N VAL A 153 -20.56 -0.27 -29.31
CA VAL A 153 -20.57 -1.46 -28.43
C VAL A 153 -19.21 -2.15 -28.42
N LEU A 154 -18.65 -2.45 -29.60
CA LEU A 154 -17.35 -3.12 -29.69
C LEU A 154 -16.23 -2.29 -29.06
N LEU A 155 -16.19 -0.99 -29.36
CA LEU A 155 -15.10 -0.10 -28.94
C LEU A 155 -15.14 0.12 -27.41
N CYS A 156 -16.32 0.24 -26.81
CA CYS A 156 -16.47 0.28 -25.35
C CYS A 156 -15.92 -0.97 -24.68
N ASN A 157 -16.31 -2.16 -25.16
CA ASN A 157 -15.88 -3.41 -24.55
C ASN A 157 -14.38 -3.68 -24.78
N PHE A 158 -13.85 -3.34 -25.96
CA PHE A 158 -12.43 -3.49 -26.28
C PHE A 158 -11.54 -2.56 -25.42
N LEU A 159 -11.92 -1.29 -25.26
CA LEU A 159 -11.17 -0.35 -24.44
C LEU A 159 -11.19 -0.74 -22.96
N LEU A 160 -12.29 -1.31 -22.46
CA LEU A 160 -12.32 -1.82 -21.10
C LEU A 160 -11.36 -2.99 -20.92
N PHE A 161 -11.37 -3.96 -21.84
CA PHE A 161 -10.47 -5.10 -21.77
C PHE A 161 -8.99 -4.70 -21.88
N THR A 162 -8.66 -3.72 -22.71
CA THR A 162 -7.28 -3.22 -22.83
C THR A 162 -6.83 -2.42 -21.60
N ASN A 163 -7.75 -1.66 -20.96
CA ASN A 163 -7.46 -0.94 -19.72
C ASN A 163 -7.49 -1.81 -18.46
N SER A 164 -7.94 -3.08 -18.53
CA SER A 164 -7.88 -4.01 -17.38
C SER A 164 -6.46 -4.17 -16.83
N LYS A 165 -5.45 -4.00 -17.70
CA LYS A 165 -4.03 -4.04 -17.35
C LYS A 165 -3.57 -2.96 -16.38
N ALA A 166 -4.34 -1.87 -16.27
CA ALA A 166 -4.11 -0.82 -15.27
C ALA A 166 -4.89 -1.06 -13.96
N SER A 167 -5.64 -2.17 -13.84
CA SER A 167 -6.52 -2.44 -12.71
C SER A 167 -5.85 -3.26 -11.60
N VAL A 168 -6.51 -3.31 -10.44
CA VAL A 168 -6.14 -4.11 -9.26
C VAL A 168 -5.91 -5.59 -9.59
N PHE A 169 -6.66 -6.17 -10.53
CA PHE A 169 -6.60 -7.61 -10.84
C PHE A 169 -5.27 -8.04 -11.45
N ASP A 170 -4.71 -7.25 -12.38
CA ASP A 170 -3.42 -7.57 -12.98
C ASP A 170 -2.27 -7.21 -12.04
N SER A 171 -2.44 -6.18 -11.21
CA SER A 171 -1.48 -5.86 -10.15
C SER A 171 -1.38 -6.99 -9.12
N ASN A 172 -2.49 -7.62 -8.75
CA ASN A 172 -2.47 -8.72 -7.78
C ASN A 172 -1.68 -9.94 -8.30
N LYS A 173 -1.80 -10.28 -9.58
CA LYS A 173 -0.99 -11.37 -10.17
C LYS A 173 0.50 -11.03 -10.16
N LEU A 174 0.85 -9.79 -10.53
CA LEU A 174 2.22 -9.31 -10.53
C LEU A 174 2.86 -9.43 -9.14
N TYR A 175 2.25 -8.84 -8.11
CA TYR A 175 2.83 -8.86 -6.76
C TYR A 175 2.86 -10.27 -6.15
N VAL A 176 1.88 -11.14 -6.45
CA VAL A 176 1.93 -12.56 -6.06
C VAL A 176 3.16 -13.25 -6.66
N GLU A 177 3.47 -12.99 -7.94
CA GLU A 177 4.64 -13.54 -8.60
C GLU A 177 5.95 -12.95 -8.04
N GLU A 178 6.02 -11.63 -7.87
CA GLU A 178 7.20 -10.96 -7.30
C GLU A 178 7.55 -11.45 -5.88
N PHE A 179 6.55 -11.59 -5.01
CA PHE A 179 6.76 -12.11 -3.65
C PHE A 179 7.23 -13.57 -3.66
N LYS A 180 6.66 -14.38 -4.56
CA LYS A 180 7.08 -15.78 -4.75
C LYS A 180 8.52 -15.87 -5.27
N ASP A 181 8.89 -15.02 -6.24
CA ASP A 181 10.24 -14.95 -6.82
C ASP A 181 11.29 -14.39 -5.84
N PHE A 182 10.84 -13.61 -4.86
CA PHE A 182 11.66 -13.19 -3.73
C PHE A 182 11.96 -14.36 -2.77
N GLY A 183 11.13 -15.41 -2.78
CA GLY A 183 11.22 -16.60 -1.96
C GLY A 183 10.18 -16.67 -0.84
N PHE A 184 9.27 -15.69 -0.73
CA PHE A 184 8.23 -15.69 0.28
C PHE A 184 7.11 -16.69 -0.02
N THR A 185 6.56 -17.29 1.04
CA THR A 185 5.52 -18.32 0.92
C THR A 185 4.16 -17.86 1.44
N GLY A 186 4.10 -16.66 2.02
CA GLY A 186 2.88 -16.02 2.48
C GLY A 186 1.94 -15.63 1.35
N LYS A 187 0.75 -15.20 1.75
CA LYS A 187 -0.26 -14.67 0.86
C LYS A 187 -0.06 -13.16 0.71
N VAL A 188 -0.09 -12.68 -0.51
CA VAL A 188 -0.14 -11.24 -0.82
C VAL A 188 -1.46 -10.91 -1.49
N GLU A 189 -2.09 -9.83 -1.04
CA GLU A 189 -3.32 -9.30 -1.59
C GLU A 189 -3.17 -7.82 -1.87
N VAL A 190 -3.42 -7.40 -3.11
CA VAL A 190 -3.60 -5.98 -3.43
C VAL A 190 -4.94 -5.52 -2.88
N ARG A 191 -4.93 -4.68 -1.84
CA ARG A 191 -6.13 -4.10 -1.24
C ARG A 191 -6.68 -2.95 -2.06
N GLU A 192 -5.78 -2.10 -2.55
CA GLU A 192 -6.14 -0.87 -3.24
C GLU A 192 -5.04 -0.52 -4.25
N LYS A 193 -5.43 0.02 -5.41
CA LYS A 193 -4.51 0.66 -6.34
C LYS A 193 -5.13 1.97 -6.79
N THR A 194 -4.42 3.06 -6.52
CA THR A 194 -4.88 4.42 -6.77
C THR A 194 -3.90 5.08 -7.72
N GLN A 195 -4.39 5.60 -8.85
CA GLN A 195 -3.58 6.45 -9.73
C GLN A 195 -3.36 7.80 -9.03
N LEU A 196 -2.11 8.25 -8.93
CA LEU A 196 -1.79 9.50 -8.25
C LEU A 196 -1.64 10.64 -9.26
N ILE A 197 -2.26 11.76 -8.92
CA ILE A 197 -2.26 13.01 -9.70
C ILE A 197 -1.01 13.83 -9.31
N GLU A 198 0.16 13.20 -9.33
CA GLU A 198 1.44 13.84 -9.03
C GLU A 198 2.42 13.66 -10.20
N PRO A 199 3.24 14.67 -10.53
CA PRO A 199 4.09 14.66 -11.73
C PRO A 199 5.10 13.50 -11.79
N TYR A 200 5.42 12.88 -10.66
CA TYR A 200 6.44 11.83 -10.55
C TYR A 200 5.90 10.49 -10.05
N VAL A 201 4.61 10.40 -9.73
CA VAL A 201 4.00 9.17 -9.22
C VAL A 201 2.93 8.70 -10.19
N GLY A 202 3.07 7.46 -10.67
CA GLY A 202 2.07 6.83 -11.55
C GLY A 202 0.91 6.29 -10.74
N SER A 203 1.19 5.36 -9.83
CA SER A 203 0.18 4.78 -8.95
C SER A 203 0.73 4.42 -7.59
N ARG A 204 -0.13 4.45 -6.58
CA ARG A 204 0.11 3.85 -5.27
C ARG A 204 -0.68 2.55 -5.17
N THR A 205 0.00 1.47 -4.85
CA THR A 205 -0.61 0.16 -4.61
C THR A 205 -0.43 -0.20 -3.14
N SER A 206 -1.51 -0.49 -2.43
CA SER A 206 -1.47 -0.97 -1.05
C SER A 206 -1.61 -2.49 -1.04
N LEU A 207 -0.62 -3.17 -0.47
CA LEU A 207 -0.54 -4.62 -0.35
C LEU A 207 -0.77 -5.01 1.10
N HIS A 208 -1.46 -6.13 1.29
CA HIS A 208 -1.49 -6.86 2.55
C HIS A 208 -0.72 -8.15 2.35
N TYR A 209 0.36 -8.30 3.09
CA TYR A 209 1.13 -9.54 3.13
C TYR A 209 0.87 -10.24 4.44
N ASP A 210 0.64 -11.56 4.40
CA ASP A 210 0.54 -12.37 5.59
C ASP A 210 1.15 -13.77 5.43
N GLU A 211 1.87 -14.23 6.45
CA GLU A 211 2.59 -15.51 6.43
C GLU A 211 2.55 -16.16 7.80
N LYS A 212 2.36 -17.49 7.81
CA LYS A 212 2.58 -18.32 9.00
C LYS A 212 4.03 -18.80 8.97
N LEU A 213 4.80 -18.40 9.96
CA LEU A 213 6.23 -18.71 10.04
C LEU A 213 6.47 -20.15 10.54
N SER A 214 7.67 -20.67 10.31
CA SER A 214 8.10 -22.01 10.71
C SER A 214 8.02 -22.26 12.22
N ASP A 215 8.18 -21.23 13.05
CA ASP A 215 8.00 -21.28 14.51
C ASP A 215 6.53 -21.32 14.97
N GLY A 216 5.59 -21.32 14.01
CA GLY A 216 4.15 -21.33 14.23
C GLY A 216 3.54 -19.95 14.51
N SER A 217 4.37 -18.90 14.60
CA SER A 217 3.90 -17.52 14.75
C SER A 217 3.32 -16.97 13.45
N TYR A 218 2.56 -15.89 13.56
CA TYR A 218 1.94 -15.20 12.44
C TYR A 218 2.61 -13.85 12.22
N PHE A 219 2.89 -13.55 10.95
CA PHE A 219 3.41 -12.27 10.51
C PHE A 219 2.45 -11.68 9.47
N TRP A 220 2.24 -10.37 9.57
CA TRP A 220 1.55 -9.62 8.53
C TRP A 220 2.13 -8.22 8.44
N GLU A 221 2.08 -7.63 7.25
CA GLU A 221 2.55 -6.27 6.98
C GLU A 221 1.61 -5.58 5.99
N LEU A 222 1.44 -4.26 6.17
CA LEU A 222 0.77 -3.40 5.19
C LEU A 222 1.84 -2.61 4.44
N ILE A 223 1.90 -2.84 3.13
CA ILE A 223 3.00 -2.36 2.29
C ILE A 223 2.41 -1.42 1.25
N ASP A 224 2.79 -0.14 1.32
CA ASP A 224 2.44 0.82 0.28
C ASP A 224 3.58 0.94 -0.71
N VAL A 225 3.33 0.53 -1.95
CA VAL A 225 4.24 0.59 -3.10
C VAL A 225 3.89 1.79 -3.96
N VAL A 226 4.90 2.52 -4.40
CA VAL A 226 4.75 3.67 -5.29
C VAL A 226 5.39 3.30 -6.62
N GLU A 227 4.57 3.19 -7.65
CA GLU A 227 4.98 2.91 -9.03
C GLU A 227 5.11 4.25 -9.78
N VAL A 228 6.28 4.55 -10.32
CA VAL A 228 6.45 5.68 -11.26
C VAL A 228 5.81 5.31 -12.60
N ARG A 229 5.36 6.30 -13.38
CA ARG A 229 4.78 6.09 -14.72
C ARG A 229 5.67 5.29 -15.69
N SER A 230 6.97 5.15 -15.42
CA SER A 230 7.90 4.28 -16.14
C SER A 230 7.77 2.78 -15.79
N GLY A 231 6.88 2.41 -14.86
CA GLY A 231 6.73 1.03 -14.36
C GLY A 231 7.87 0.58 -13.45
N THR A 232 8.69 1.51 -12.96
CA THR A 232 9.84 1.22 -12.10
C THR A 232 9.43 1.38 -10.63
N HIS A 233 9.69 0.36 -9.81
CA HIS A 233 9.53 0.42 -8.36
C HIS A 233 10.54 1.41 -7.78
N VAL A 234 10.07 2.36 -6.96
CA VAL A 234 10.94 3.37 -6.32
C VAL A 234 11.49 2.80 -5.02
N THR A 235 12.79 2.93 -4.77
CA THR A 235 13.33 2.67 -3.43
C THR A 235 12.97 3.83 -2.48
N LYS A 236 12.50 3.57 -1.25
CA LYS A 236 12.48 4.59 -0.18
C LYS A 236 13.80 4.68 0.59
N LEU A 237 14.75 3.77 0.34
CA LEU A 237 16.08 3.86 0.93
C LEU A 237 16.82 5.00 0.23
N ASP A 238 17.46 5.84 1.02
CA ASP A 238 18.34 6.89 0.55
C ASP A 238 19.51 6.31 -0.27
N ASP A 239 19.86 6.96 -1.38
CA ASP A 239 20.90 6.46 -2.30
C ASP A 239 22.26 6.30 -1.60
N GLN A 240 22.59 7.18 -0.64
CA GLN A 240 23.81 7.07 0.14
C GLN A 240 23.77 5.84 1.04
N LEU A 241 22.63 5.57 1.69
CA LEU A 241 22.46 4.37 2.52
C LEU A 241 22.59 3.10 1.68
N VAL A 242 22.03 3.08 0.47
CA VAL A 242 22.18 1.96 -0.47
C VAL A 242 23.66 1.72 -0.80
N GLU A 243 24.39 2.77 -1.16
CA GLU A 243 25.82 2.67 -1.47
C GLU A 243 26.64 2.19 -0.25
N GLU A 244 26.31 2.69 0.94
CA GLU A 244 26.99 2.31 2.17
C GLU A 244 26.71 0.85 2.56
N ILE A 245 25.49 0.33 2.40
CA ILE A 245 25.18 -1.09 2.65
C ILE A 245 25.99 -1.97 1.69
N SER A 246 26.00 -1.61 0.39
CA SER A 246 26.72 -2.38 -0.64
C SER A 246 28.22 -2.53 -0.34
N LYS A 247 28.85 -1.58 0.35
CA LYS A 247 30.27 -1.69 0.76
C LYS A 247 30.55 -2.84 1.73
N TYR A 248 29.53 -3.33 2.43
CA TYR A 248 29.65 -4.46 3.37
C TYR A 248 29.20 -5.80 2.80
N LEU A 249 28.71 -5.84 1.55
CA LEU A 249 28.32 -7.07 0.86
C LEU A 249 29.50 -7.58 0.03
N GLU A 250 29.89 -8.83 0.26
CA GLU A 250 31.14 -9.41 -0.24
C GLU A 250 30.91 -10.38 -1.41
N THR A 251 29.70 -10.94 -1.55
CA THR A 251 29.39 -11.96 -2.56
C THR A 251 28.37 -11.47 -3.58
N ASP A 252 28.36 -12.10 -4.77
CA ASP A 252 27.35 -11.81 -5.79
C ASP A 252 25.94 -12.15 -5.29
N GLU A 253 25.77 -13.26 -4.56
CA GLU A 253 24.49 -13.68 -3.98
C GLU A 253 23.93 -12.66 -2.97
N GLU A 254 24.81 -12.07 -2.14
CA GLU A 254 24.46 -11.00 -1.20
C GLU A 254 23.98 -9.74 -1.95
N ASN A 255 24.69 -9.36 -3.01
CA ASN A 255 24.33 -8.21 -3.83
C ASN A 255 23.03 -8.44 -4.61
N GLU A 256 22.82 -9.63 -5.16
CA GLU A 256 21.58 -10.01 -5.85
C GLU A 256 20.37 -9.99 -4.90
N LEU A 257 20.53 -10.50 -3.68
CA LEU A 257 19.45 -10.43 -2.68
C LEU A 257 19.18 -8.98 -2.29
N PHE A 258 20.22 -8.18 -2.09
CA PHE A 258 20.06 -6.77 -1.75
C PHE A 258 19.40 -5.97 -2.89
N ASP A 259 19.72 -6.28 -4.15
CA ASP A 259 19.06 -5.72 -5.33
C ASP A 259 17.55 -5.94 -5.32
N LYS A 260 17.10 -7.11 -4.87
CA LYS A 260 15.68 -7.37 -4.65
C LYS A 260 15.14 -6.59 -3.45
N VAL A 261 15.85 -6.57 -2.32
CA VAL A 261 15.41 -5.86 -1.08
C VAL A 261 15.26 -4.36 -1.28
N LYS A 262 16.02 -3.75 -2.20
CA LYS A 262 15.89 -2.33 -2.55
C LYS A 262 14.51 -1.97 -3.11
N LYS A 263 13.77 -2.92 -3.69
CA LYS A 263 12.42 -2.63 -4.17
C LYS A 263 11.49 -2.34 -3.00
N GLN A 264 10.64 -1.32 -3.13
CA GLN A 264 9.82 -0.77 -2.04
C GLN A 264 9.03 -1.84 -1.28
N GLU A 265 8.50 -2.81 -2.03
CA GLU A 265 7.67 -3.88 -1.54
C GLU A 265 8.41 -4.86 -0.62
N PHE A 266 9.75 -4.88 -0.65
CA PHE A 266 10.58 -5.78 0.17
C PHE A 266 11.39 -5.06 1.24
N GLN A 267 11.49 -3.73 1.22
CA GLN A 267 12.34 -2.96 2.16
C GLN A 267 12.00 -3.20 3.64
N PHE A 268 10.75 -3.54 3.94
CA PHE A 268 10.30 -3.81 5.31
C PHE A 268 11.16 -4.90 5.99
N VAL A 269 11.76 -5.83 5.23
CA VAL A 269 12.60 -6.91 5.79
C VAL A 269 13.80 -6.40 6.57
N LEU A 270 14.37 -5.24 6.19
CA LEU A 270 15.50 -4.63 6.89
C LEU A 270 15.11 -4.11 8.29
N PHE A 271 13.81 -3.93 8.54
CA PHE A 271 13.28 -3.35 9.78
C PHE A 271 12.56 -4.38 10.67
N LEU A 272 12.41 -5.63 10.21
CA LEU A 272 11.75 -6.71 10.96
C LEU A 272 12.36 -6.97 12.34
N TYR A 273 13.64 -6.63 12.54
CA TYR A 273 14.30 -6.74 13.85
C TYR A 273 13.60 -5.94 14.96
N LYS A 274 12.92 -4.84 14.61
CA LYS A 274 12.17 -4.04 15.58
C LYS A 274 10.96 -4.81 16.12
N ASP A 275 10.30 -5.56 15.25
CA ASP A 275 9.18 -6.42 15.63
C ASP A 275 9.64 -7.62 16.46
N LEU A 276 10.81 -8.19 16.15
CA LEU A 276 11.44 -9.22 16.98
C LEU A 276 11.67 -8.75 18.41
N ILE A 277 12.28 -7.57 18.58
CA ILE A 277 12.55 -6.97 19.89
C ILE A 277 11.27 -6.90 20.72
N ARG A 278 10.19 -6.40 20.12
CA ARG A 278 8.88 -6.29 20.77
C ARG A 278 8.27 -7.66 21.07
N LYS A 279 8.23 -8.57 20.09
CA LYS A 279 7.59 -9.89 20.25
C LYS A 279 8.29 -10.78 21.28
N ARG A 280 9.61 -10.65 21.41
CA ARG A 280 10.43 -11.39 22.38
C ARG A 280 10.58 -10.66 23.73
N ASN A 281 9.96 -9.49 23.92
CA ASN A 281 10.11 -8.66 25.13
C ASN A 281 11.58 -8.38 25.51
N ILE A 282 12.47 -8.30 24.52
CA ILE A 282 13.93 -8.10 24.75
C ILE A 282 14.16 -6.79 25.53
N ASP A 283 13.36 -5.77 25.25
CA ASP A 283 13.41 -4.49 25.94
C ASP A 283 13.15 -4.62 27.45
N THR A 284 12.09 -5.32 27.81
CA THR A 284 11.68 -5.53 29.20
C THR A 284 12.69 -6.41 29.94
N GLU A 285 13.13 -7.51 29.31
CA GLU A 285 14.14 -8.39 29.90
C GLU A 285 15.46 -7.65 30.17
N LEU A 286 15.89 -6.78 29.25
CA LEU A 286 17.12 -6.03 29.43
C LEU A 286 17.01 -4.98 30.56
N ILE A 287 15.87 -4.30 30.65
CA ILE A 287 15.56 -3.36 31.76
C ILE A 287 15.58 -4.09 33.11
N ASP A 288 14.95 -5.26 33.18
CA ASP A 288 14.89 -6.06 34.40
C ASP A 288 16.29 -6.59 34.79
N LYS A 289 17.11 -7.02 33.82
CA LYS A 289 18.52 -7.40 34.06
C LYS A 289 19.29 -6.25 34.71
N VAL A 290 19.20 -5.03 34.16
CA VAL A 290 19.90 -3.86 34.70
C VAL A 290 19.41 -3.50 36.11
N ASN A 291 18.09 -3.35 36.30
CA ASN A 291 17.51 -2.97 37.58
C ASN A 291 17.78 -4.00 38.69
N ASN A 292 17.71 -5.30 38.38
CA ASN A 292 18.04 -6.35 39.33
C ASN A 292 19.53 -6.39 39.67
N ALA A 293 20.42 -6.16 38.69
CA ALA A 293 21.86 -6.16 38.91
C ALA A 293 22.31 -5.04 39.85
N VAL A 294 21.69 -3.86 39.74
CA VAL A 294 22.02 -2.70 40.60
C VAL A 294 21.22 -2.67 41.90
N GLY A 295 20.17 -3.50 42.02
CA GLY A 295 19.40 -3.67 43.26
C GLY A 295 18.31 -2.63 43.52
N PHE A 296 18.01 -1.76 42.54
CA PHE A 296 16.94 -0.75 42.61
C PHE A 296 16.49 -0.34 41.19
N LYS A 297 15.47 0.52 41.10
CA LYS A 297 14.87 0.91 39.82
C LYS A 297 15.66 2.04 39.15
N LEU A 298 16.81 1.69 38.59
CA LEU A 298 17.70 2.63 37.91
C LEU A 298 17.11 3.19 36.61
N VAL A 299 16.45 2.36 35.81
CA VAL A 299 15.91 2.72 34.49
C VAL A 299 14.41 2.40 34.39
N GLU A 300 13.68 3.27 33.69
CA GLU A 300 12.24 3.14 33.49
C GLU A 300 11.88 2.28 32.28
N LYS A 301 10.72 1.60 32.35
CA LYS A 301 10.26 0.66 31.32
C LYS A 301 10.09 1.28 29.93
N TYR A 302 9.74 2.57 29.87
CA TYR A 302 9.55 3.32 28.62
C TYR A 302 10.83 4.03 28.13
N GLY A 303 11.94 3.87 28.85
CA GLY A 303 13.18 4.59 28.59
C GLY A 303 14.14 3.87 27.64
N LEU A 304 13.91 2.63 27.24
CA LEU A 304 14.84 1.86 26.42
C LEU A 304 14.56 2.01 24.91
N SER A 305 15.61 2.29 24.14
CA SER A 305 15.64 2.22 22.69
C SER A 305 16.76 1.29 22.24
N LEU A 306 16.46 0.36 21.35
CA LEU A 306 17.44 -0.53 20.72
C LEU A 306 17.59 -0.16 19.25
N TYR A 307 18.80 0.18 18.82
CA TYR A 307 19.06 0.55 17.44
C TYR A 307 20.48 0.17 17.00
N PRO A 308 20.72 -0.02 15.69
CA PRO A 308 22.04 -0.39 15.18
C PRO A 308 23.11 0.65 15.50
N LYS A 309 24.30 0.21 15.90
CA LYS A 309 25.50 1.05 16.07
C LYS A 309 25.93 1.68 14.74
N ASN A 310 25.89 0.87 13.68
CA ASN A 310 26.18 1.24 12.31
C ASN A 310 25.07 0.68 11.40
N PRO A 311 24.07 1.49 10.99
CA PRO A 311 22.92 0.98 10.25
C PRO A 311 23.28 0.27 8.92
N PRO A 312 24.13 0.82 8.04
CA PRO A 312 24.56 0.12 6.83
C PRO A 312 25.14 -1.27 7.07
N GLU A 313 26.09 -1.37 8.01
CA GLU A 313 26.74 -2.63 8.39
C GLU A 313 25.72 -3.61 8.97
N PHE A 314 24.82 -3.15 9.85
CA PHE A 314 23.78 -3.99 10.44
C PHE A 314 22.79 -4.51 9.39
N TYR A 315 22.34 -3.67 8.46
CA TYR A 315 21.48 -4.11 7.37
C TYR A 315 22.19 -5.13 6.47
N SER A 316 23.50 -4.98 6.22
CA SER A 316 24.28 -6.01 5.52
C SER A 316 24.29 -7.35 6.26
N LEU A 317 24.37 -7.34 7.59
CA LEU A 317 24.29 -8.55 8.41
C LEU A 317 22.91 -9.22 8.32
N ILE A 318 21.82 -8.45 8.20
CA ILE A 318 20.49 -9.00 7.94
C ILE A 318 20.48 -9.76 6.61
N ILE A 319 21.02 -9.18 5.54
CA ILE A 319 21.11 -9.83 4.21
C ILE A 319 21.93 -11.13 4.29
N LYS A 320 23.13 -11.07 4.89
CA LYS A 320 24.02 -12.23 5.06
C LYS A 320 23.36 -13.36 5.85
N ASN A 321 22.71 -13.02 6.96
CA ASN A 321 22.00 -14.00 7.78
C ASN A 321 20.78 -14.58 7.05
N ALA A 322 20.06 -13.78 6.26
CA ALA A 322 18.95 -14.28 5.47
C ALA A 322 19.39 -15.35 4.47
N LEU A 323 20.51 -15.17 3.77
CA LEU A 323 21.07 -16.20 2.88
C LEU A 323 21.45 -17.47 3.65
N LYS A 324 22.12 -17.31 4.80
CA LYS A 324 22.48 -18.46 5.66
C LYS A 324 21.25 -19.22 6.15
N ASN A 325 20.22 -18.51 6.59
CA ASN A 325 18.97 -19.09 7.08
C ASN A 325 18.24 -19.82 5.95
N ARG A 326 18.17 -19.21 4.76
CA ARG A 326 17.60 -19.83 3.55
C ARG A 326 18.32 -21.11 3.14
N ALA A 327 19.66 -21.12 3.20
CA ALA A 327 20.45 -22.32 2.95
C ALA A 327 20.17 -23.46 3.96
N ASN A 328 19.73 -23.11 5.17
CA ASN A 328 19.33 -24.05 6.21
C ASN A 328 17.83 -24.43 6.16
N GLY A 329 17.07 -23.92 5.19
CA GLY A 329 15.66 -24.26 4.97
C GLY A 329 14.64 -23.20 5.41
N ASP A 330 15.06 -22.10 6.02
CA ASP A 330 14.16 -20.98 6.38
C ASP A 330 13.93 -20.06 5.16
N THR A 331 13.15 -20.53 4.19
CA THR A 331 12.92 -19.81 2.92
C THR A 331 11.92 -18.66 3.01
N GLU A 332 11.09 -18.63 4.07
CA GLU A 332 10.03 -17.64 4.31
C GLU A 332 10.54 -16.23 4.70
N VAL A 333 9.66 -15.31 5.11
CA VAL A 333 10.07 -14.09 5.86
C VAL A 333 10.93 -14.44 7.08
N ALA A 334 10.74 -15.63 7.65
CA ALA A 334 11.53 -16.13 8.76
C ALA A 334 13.05 -16.09 8.50
N GLY A 335 13.48 -16.22 7.24
CA GLY A 335 14.89 -16.10 6.87
C GLY A 335 15.50 -14.76 7.31
N PHE A 336 14.74 -13.66 7.25
CA PHE A 336 15.15 -12.34 7.73
C PHE A 336 14.88 -12.10 9.23
N TYR A 337 14.05 -12.95 9.83
CA TYR A 337 13.55 -12.83 11.19
C TYR A 337 14.39 -13.62 12.21
N ASN A 338 15.04 -14.71 11.79
CA ASN A 338 15.86 -15.54 12.68
C ASN A 338 17.29 -14.99 12.79
N ILE A 339 17.39 -13.74 13.25
CA ILE A 339 18.67 -13.11 13.60
C ILE A 339 18.82 -13.06 15.12
N ASP A 340 20.06 -13.27 15.60
CA ASP A 340 20.40 -13.16 17.01
C ASP A 340 20.69 -11.69 17.35
N VAL A 341 19.63 -10.94 17.69
CA VAL A 341 19.60 -9.46 17.68
C VAL A 341 20.34 -8.79 18.84
N LEU A 342 20.89 -9.49 19.83
CA LEU A 342 21.57 -8.81 20.95
C LEU A 342 23.09 -8.63 20.79
N ASN A 343 23.67 -9.10 19.69
CA ASN A 343 25.12 -9.00 19.49
C ASN A 343 25.60 -7.55 19.26
N LYS A 344 26.88 -7.32 19.59
CA LYS A 344 27.81 -6.17 19.40
C LYS A 344 27.50 -5.09 18.35
N ALA A 345 26.66 -5.37 17.36
CA ALA A 345 26.19 -4.45 16.33
C ALA A 345 25.05 -3.52 16.78
N MET A 346 24.43 -3.76 17.94
CA MET A 346 23.34 -2.95 18.49
C MET A 346 23.79 -2.04 19.64
N ILE A 347 23.13 -0.90 19.79
CA ILE A 347 23.19 -0.02 20.95
C ILE A 347 21.91 -0.19 21.76
N ALA A 348 22.08 -0.43 23.06
CA ALA A 348 21.01 -0.36 24.03
C ALA A 348 21.03 1.00 24.75
N HIS A 349 20.06 1.85 24.46
CA HIS A 349 20.00 3.20 24.99
C HIS A 349 18.87 3.36 26.01
N PHE A 350 19.24 3.48 27.28
CA PHE A 350 18.37 3.85 28.38
C PHE A 350 18.31 5.38 28.49
N GLY A 351 17.31 5.98 27.86
CA GLY A 351 17.08 7.42 27.79
C GLY A 351 16.64 8.09 29.10
N TYR A 352 16.28 7.31 30.12
CA TYR A 352 15.83 7.84 31.41
C TYR A 352 16.42 7.07 32.59
N VAL A 353 17.54 7.58 33.10
CA VAL A 353 18.14 7.16 34.38
C VAL A 353 17.52 7.95 35.52
N ASN A 354 17.04 7.24 36.54
CA ASN A 354 16.43 7.84 37.72
C ASN A 354 17.49 8.33 38.72
N TYR A 355 18.07 9.49 38.46
CA TYR A 355 19.06 10.12 39.34
C TYR A 355 18.50 10.57 40.70
N LEU A 356 17.17 10.66 40.87
CA LEU A 356 16.57 11.06 42.16
C LEU A 356 16.75 9.99 43.23
N GLU A 357 16.81 8.72 42.85
CA GLU A 357 17.12 7.64 43.80
C GLU A 357 18.54 7.76 44.35
N PHE A 358 19.48 8.33 43.59
CA PHE A 358 20.87 8.47 44.03
C PHE A 358 21.00 9.46 45.17
N ASP A 359 20.15 10.49 45.24
CA ASP A 359 20.17 11.48 46.34
C ASP A 359 19.86 10.84 47.70
N GLN A 360 19.23 9.66 47.73
CA GLN A 360 18.99 8.92 48.96
C GLN A 360 20.25 8.17 49.44
N PHE A 361 21.13 7.78 48.51
CA PHE A 361 22.35 7.01 48.78
C PHE A 361 23.61 7.88 48.88
N LEU A 362 23.65 9.00 48.15
CA LEU A 362 24.73 9.97 48.17
C LEU A 362 24.62 10.83 49.44
N LYS A 363 25.49 10.55 50.42
CA LYS A 363 25.58 11.34 51.66
C LYS A 363 26.09 12.77 51.42
N ASP A 364 26.90 12.97 50.38
CA ASP A 364 27.37 14.28 49.94
C ASP A 364 26.52 14.76 48.76
N LYS A 365 25.86 15.92 48.93
CA LYS A 365 25.01 16.53 47.90
C LYS A 365 25.81 17.08 46.71
N ASN A 366 27.13 17.20 46.84
CA ASN A 366 28.05 17.62 45.78
C ASN A 366 28.71 16.44 45.06
N ALA A 367 28.43 15.20 45.47
CA ALA A 367 28.99 14.02 44.81
C ALA A 367 28.46 13.91 43.37
N SER A 368 29.37 13.59 42.45
CA SER A 368 29.03 13.37 41.04
C SER A 368 28.09 12.17 40.90
N ARG A 369 26.83 12.44 40.53
CA ARG A 369 25.85 11.38 40.20
C ARG A 369 26.32 10.52 39.02
N VAL A 370 27.13 11.09 38.12
CA VAL A 370 27.73 10.40 36.96
C VAL A 370 28.78 9.39 37.42
N ASP A 371 29.67 9.78 38.33
CA ASP A 371 30.69 8.88 38.87
C ASP A 371 30.07 7.77 39.71
N TYR A 372 29.01 8.09 40.46
CA TYR A 372 28.23 7.09 41.18
C TYR A 372 27.55 6.10 40.22
N LEU A 373 26.95 6.58 39.12
CA LEU A 373 26.40 5.71 38.07
C LEU A 373 27.47 4.77 37.51
N LYS A 374 28.64 5.29 37.15
CA LYS A 374 29.75 4.48 36.63
C LYS A 374 30.20 3.41 37.63
N LYS A 375 30.29 3.79 38.91
CA LYS A 375 30.63 2.86 39.98
C LYS A 375 29.64 1.69 40.07
N ILE A 376 28.34 1.97 40.19
CA ILE A 376 27.32 0.90 40.30
C ILE A 376 27.27 0.02 39.03
N LEU A 377 27.44 0.62 37.86
CA LEU A 377 27.47 -0.12 36.60
C LEU A 377 28.71 -1.01 36.49
N SER A 378 29.85 -0.58 37.03
CA SER A 378 31.08 -1.38 37.09
C SER A 378 31.02 -2.55 38.07
N GLU A 379 30.09 -2.49 39.04
CA GLU A 379 29.85 -3.55 40.03
C GLU A 379 28.88 -4.63 39.53
N ILE A 380 28.27 -4.46 38.34
CA ILE A 380 27.42 -5.47 37.71
C ILE A 380 28.25 -6.75 37.47
N PRO A 381 27.80 -7.93 37.96
CA PRO A 381 28.55 -9.16 37.78
C PRO A 381 28.76 -9.51 36.31
N SER A 382 29.97 -9.96 35.96
CA SER A 382 30.30 -10.43 34.61
C SER A 382 29.34 -11.54 34.16
N GLY A 383 28.88 -11.47 32.91
CA GLY A 383 27.88 -12.39 32.35
C GLY A 383 26.42 -12.01 32.61
N THR A 384 26.14 -10.97 33.40
CA THR A 384 24.76 -10.48 33.60
C THR A 384 24.21 -9.78 32.35
N LEU A 385 25.05 -8.93 31.74
CA LEU A 385 24.76 -8.24 30.48
C LEU A 385 25.63 -8.83 29.38
N GLU A 386 25.09 -8.89 28.17
CA GLU A 386 25.76 -9.42 26.99
C GLU A 386 26.79 -8.43 26.45
N ASP A 387 27.76 -8.91 25.67
CA ASP A 387 28.74 -8.05 25.00
C ASP A 387 28.01 -7.03 24.09
N GLY A 388 28.27 -5.74 24.27
CA GLY A 388 27.54 -4.69 23.55
C GLY A 388 27.82 -3.28 24.05
N THR A 389 27.15 -2.31 23.44
CA THR A 389 27.23 -0.89 23.81
C THR A 389 25.95 -0.45 24.51
N TYR A 390 26.08 0.01 25.75
CA TYR A 390 24.98 0.45 26.60
C TYR A 390 25.10 1.94 26.89
N LYS A 391 24.10 2.72 26.51
CA LYS A 391 24.03 4.17 26.79
C LYS A 391 23.02 4.44 27.89
N PHE A 392 23.41 5.21 28.89
CA PHE A 392 22.58 5.61 30.02
C PHE A 392 22.48 7.13 30.05
N THR A 393 21.32 7.66 29.73
CA THR A 393 21.06 9.11 29.67
C THR A 393 20.14 9.54 30.81
N GLY A 394 20.49 10.65 31.45
CA GLY A 394 19.60 11.30 32.41
C GLY A 394 20.02 12.76 32.66
N THR A 395 19.21 13.46 33.45
CA THR A 395 19.48 14.86 33.80
C THR A 395 20.17 14.93 35.16
N THR A 396 21.32 15.61 35.21
CA THR A 396 22.06 15.86 36.45
C THR A 396 22.50 17.32 36.54
N LYS A 397 22.91 17.77 37.73
CA LYS A 397 23.44 19.12 37.94
C LYS A 397 24.95 19.13 37.77
N VAL A 398 25.44 19.93 36.82
CA VAL A 398 26.86 20.25 36.63
C VAL A 398 27.00 21.75 36.86
N ASP A 399 27.84 22.16 37.82
CA ASP A 399 28.02 23.56 38.22
C ASP A 399 26.70 24.29 38.55
N GLY A 400 25.74 23.58 39.14
CA GLY A 400 24.44 24.12 39.54
C GLY A 400 23.41 24.26 38.41
N LYS A 401 23.74 23.87 37.17
CA LYS A 401 22.82 23.86 36.03
C LYS A 401 22.44 22.44 35.65
N ASP A 402 21.18 22.23 35.30
CA ASP A 402 20.71 20.95 34.78
C ASP A 402 21.34 20.71 33.39
N GLN A 403 21.96 19.55 33.22
CA GLN A 403 22.57 19.09 31.97
C GLN A 403 22.14 17.65 31.68
N LEU A 404 21.92 17.36 30.40
CA LEU A 404 21.70 16.01 29.92
C LEU A 404 23.05 15.34 29.76
N VAL A 405 23.26 14.25 30.50
CA VAL A 405 24.52 13.47 30.45
C VAL A 405 24.20 12.07 29.96
N THR A 406 25.02 11.58 29.04
CA THR A 406 24.99 10.18 28.57
C THR A 406 26.29 9.50 28.95
N VAL A 407 26.17 8.45 29.77
CA VAL A 407 27.26 7.54 30.12
C VAL A 407 27.20 6.35 29.17
N THR A 408 28.30 6.10 28.47
CA THR A 408 28.42 4.96 27.56
C THR A 408 29.30 3.88 28.19
N MET A 409 28.70 2.72 28.46
CA MET A 409 29.36 1.51 28.95
C MET A 409 29.49 0.52 27.80
N VAL A 410 30.69 0.00 27.58
CA VAL A 410 30.98 -1.01 26.56
C VAL A 410 31.40 -2.29 27.26
N ILE A 411 30.77 -3.40 26.92
CA ILE A 411 31.10 -4.74 27.43
C ILE A 411 31.74 -5.54 26.29
N GLU A 412 32.97 -5.99 26.50
CA GLU A 412 33.72 -6.82 25.56
C GLU A 412 34.34 -8.00 26.30
N ASN A 413 34.06 -9.21 25.82
CA ASN A 413 34.52 -10.46 26.42
C ASN A 413 34.17 -10.54 27.92
N GLY A 414 32.96 -10.07 28.28
CA GLY A 414 32.47 -10.05 29.66
C GLY A 414 33.12 -9.01 30.59
N SER A 415 34.00 -8.14 30.08
CA SER A 415 34.62 -7.04 30.84
C SER A 415 34.04 -5.69 30.41
N SER A 416 33.65 -4.86 31.37
CA SER A 416 33.09 -3.53 31.11
C SER A 416 34.15 -2.42 31.17
N HIS A 417 34.03 -1.45 30.28
CA HIS A 417 34.75 -0.18 30.34
C HIS A 417 33.82 0.98 29.94
N PHE A 418 34.23 2.21 30.23
CA PHE A 418 33.43 3.40 29.93
C PHE A 418 34.11 4.26 28.87
N GLU A 419 33.33 4.68 27.87
CA GLU A 419 33.74 5.72 26.92
C GLU A 419 33.56 7.12 27.54
N PRO A 420 34.12 8.19 26.94
CA PRO A 420 33.92 9.56 27.40
C PRO A 420 32.43 9.95 27.48
N ASP A 421 32.06 10.70 28.52
CA ASP A 421 30.68 11.13 28.73
C ASP A 421 30.26 12.18 27.68
N GLU A 422 29.06 12.03 27.12
CA GLU A 422 28.46 13.05 26.26
C GLU A 422 27.60 14.00 27.12
N MET A 423 27.91 15.29 27.11
CA MET A 423 27.13 16.33 27.82
C MET A 423 26.45 17.27 26.84
N ARG A 424 25.17 17.57 27.07
CA ARG A 424 24.40 18.54 26.28
C ARG A 424 23.59 19.44 27.22
N ASN A 425 23.45 20.71 26.83
CA ASN A 425 22.44 21.56 27.47
C ASN A 425 21.05 20.96 27.15
N PRO A 426 20.13 20.94 28.13
CA PRO A 426 18.80 20.35 27.96
C PRO A 426 17.98 21.02 26.86
#